data_AF-A0A2D7VNG3-F1
#
_entry.id   AF-A0A2D7VNG3-F1
#
_cell.length_a   1.000
_cell.length_b   1.000
_cell.length_c   1.000
_cell.angle_alpha   90.00
_cell.angle_beta   90.00
_cell.angle_gamma   90.00
#
_symmetry.space_group_name_H-M   'P 1'
#
loop_
_entity.id
_entity.type
_entity.pdbx_description
1 polymer ?
#
loop_
_entity_poly.entity_id
_entity_poly.type
_entity_poly.pdbx_seq_one_letter_code
_entity_poly.pdbx_strand_id
1 'polypeptide(L)'
;LDFFEREIGIRPVWICPARHDRTRGEYPLFPMRDDTLYINFGFWDGVRSRQNYPRGHFNRLIEDEVAKLGGIKSLYSESFYTQEAFDRQYGGSHYRALKARYDPDHRLKDLYQKCVLRQ
;
A
#
# COMPACT_ATOMS: atom_id res chain seq x y z
N LEU A 1 -8.97 -16.20 -2.98
CA LEU A 1 -9.07 -15.23 -4.11
C LEU A 1 -10.52 -14.79 -4.36
N ASP A 2 -11.48 -15.48 -3.75
CA ASP A 2 -12.93 -15.30 -3.94
C ASP A 2 -13.41 -13.87 -3.72
N PHE A 3 -12.87 -13.16 -2.71
CA PHE A 3 -13.12 -11.73 -2.53
C PHE A 3 -12.72 -10.92 -3.77
N PHE A 4 -11.50 -11.14 -4.28
CA PHE A 4 -10.98 -10.38 -5.41
C PHE A 4 -11.81 -10.65 -6.67
N GLU A 5 -12.19 -11.90 -6.92
CA GLU A 5 -13.02 -12.25 -8.08
C GLU A 5 -14.42 -11.64 -7.99
N ARG A 6 -15.02 -11.62 -6.79
CA ARG A 6 -16.36 -11.09 -6.57
C ARG A 6 -16.43 -9.56 -6.61
N GLU A 7 -15.50 -8.88 -5.94
CA GLU A 7 -15.56 -7.42 -5.75
C GLU A 7 -14.80 -6.63 -6.82
N ILE A 8 -13.72 -7.19 -7.37
CA ILE A 8 -12.78 -6.47 -8.23
C ILE A 8 -12.80 -7.01 -9.67
N GLY A 9 -12.61 -8.32 -9.83
CA GLY A 9 -12.75 -9.03 -11.11
C GLY A 9 -11.75 -8.63 -12.21
N ILE A 10 -10.76 -7.77 -11.93
CA ILE A 10 -9.77 -7.31 -12.91
C ILE A 10 -8.89 -8.48 -13.35
N ARG A 11 -8.62 -8.56 -14.67
CA ARG A 11 -7.73 -9.54 -15.29
C ARG A 11 -6.81 -8.84 -16.30
N PRO A 12 -5.55 -9.30 -16.46
CA PRO A 12 -4.90 -10.39 -15.74
C PRO A 12 -4.49 -10.03 -14.29
N VAL A 13 -4.20 -11.05 -13.48
CA VAL A 13 -3.60 -10.90 -12.14
C VAL A 13 -2.22 -11.55 -12.14
N TRP A 14 -1.20 -10.77 -11.79
CA TRP A 14 0.16 -11.26 -11.57
C TRP A 14 0.29 -11.76 -10.14
N ILE A 15 0.86 -12.95 -9.98
CA ILE A 15 1.10 -13.59 -8.68
C ILE A 15 2.60 -13.78 -8.53
N CYS A 16 3.20 -13.00 -7.64
CA CYS A 16 4.65 -12.88 -7.51
C CYS A 16 5.08 -13.31 -6.10
N PRO A 17 5.61 -14.53 -5.93
CA PRO A 17 6.21 -14.94 -4.67
C PRO A 17 7.42 -14.05 -4.33
N ALA A 18 7.48 -13.57 -3.10
CA ALA A 18 8.53 -12.70 -2.60
C ALA A 18 8.98 -13.12 -1.21
N ARG A 19 10.27 -12.97 -0.93
CA ARG A 19 10.86 -13.18 0.39
C ARG A 19 11.78 -12.01 0.71
N HIS A 20 11.94 -11.75 2.00
CA HIS A 20 12.91 -10.77 2.45
C HIS A 20 14.35 -11.26 2.15
N ASP A 21 15.16 -10.39 1.54
CA ASP A 21 16.59 -10.65 1.34
C ASP A 21 17.35 -10.23 2.60
N ARG A 22 17.67 -11.23 3.43
CA ARG A 22 18.36 -11.06 4.72
C ARG A 22 19.72 -10.35 4.60
N THR A 23 20.32 -10.34 3.41
CA THR A 23 21.61 -9.68 3.17
C THR A 23 21.48 -8.16 2.99
N ARG A 24 20.26 -7.65 2.77
CA ARG A 24 20.00 -6.23 2.46
C ARG A 24 19.52 -5.40 3.66
N GLY A 25 19.41 -6.01 4.84
CA GLY A 25 18.92 -5.36 6.05
C GLY A 25 17.43 -5.04 6.00
N GLU A 26 16.91 -4.42 7.05
CA GLU A 26 15.48 -4.17 7.21
C GLU A 26 14.94 -3.07 6.27
N TYR A 27 13.66 -3.19 5.89
CA TYR A 27 12.94 -2.19 5.10
C TYR A 27 11.93 -1.45 5.99
N PRO A 28 12.32 -0.35 6.66
CA PRO A 28 11.50 0.28 7.71
C PRO A 28 10.20 0.90 7.20
N LEU A 29 10.09 1.17 5.89
CA LEU A 29 8.87 1.74 5.27
C LEU A 29 8.00 0.67 4.59
N PHE A 30 8.49 -0.57 4.51
CA PHE A 30 7.78 -1.71 3.93
C PHE A 30 8.26 -2.99 4.62
N PRO A 31 7.90 -3.19 5.89
CA PRO A 31 8.48 -4.25 6.71
C PRO A 31 8.09 -5.63 6.18
N MET A 32 9.08 -6.52 6.10
CA MET A 32 8.90 -7.91 5.72
C MET A 32 9.63 -8.79 6.74
N ARG A 33 9.03 -9.92 7.12
CA ARG A 33 9.63 -10.90 8.03
C ARG A 33 10.51 -11.88 7.26
N ASP A 34 11.69 -12.19 7.79
CA ASP A 34 12.68 -13.10 7.21
C ASP A 34 12.17 -14.53 6.99
N ASP A 35 11.28 -15.00 7.86
CA ASP A 35 10.76 -16.36 7.89
C ASP A 35 9.47 -16.55 7.08
N THR A 36 8.99 -15.48 6.44
CA THR A 36 7.67 -15.45 5.82
C THR A 36 7.79 -15.43 4.29
N LEU A 37 7.06 -16.33 3.63
CA LEU A 37 6.80 -16.22 2.20
C LEU A 37 5.64 -15.24 1.98
N TYR A 38 5.89 -14.18 1.24
CA TYR A 38 4.87 -13.24 0.80
C TYR A 38 4.45 -13.57 -0.63
N ILE A 39 3.17 -13.33 -0.94
CA ILE A 39 2.67 -13.37 -2.32
C ILE A 39 2.19 -11.96 -2.65
N ASN A 40 2.84 -11.30 -3.59
CA ASN A 40 2.39 -10.04 -4.14
C ASN A 40 1.38 -10.30 -5.26
N PHE A 41 0.24 -9.61 -5.22
CA PHE A 41 -0.77 -9.64 -6.26
C PHE A 41 -0.77 -8.32 -7.01
N GLY A 42 -0.39 -8.36 -8.28
CA GLY A 42 -0.43 -7.22 -9.19
C GLY A 42 -1.65 -7.29 -10.10
N PHE A 43 -2.31 -6.17 -10.34
CA PHE A 43 -3.39 -6.03 -11.31
C PHE A 43 -3.54 -4.54 -11.69
N TRP A 44 -3.99 -4.26 -12.90
CA TRP A 44 -4.11 -2.89 -13.42
C TRP A 44 -5.32 -2.79 -14.33
N ASP A 45 -6.37 -2.12 -13.87
CA ASP A 45 -7.47 -1.56 -14.68
C ASP A 45 -8.40 -0.75 -13.77
N GLY A 46 -9.44 -0.13 -14.34
CA GLY A 46 -10.63 0.31 -13.61
C GLY A 46 -11.71 -0.76 -13.57
N VAL A 47 -12.52 -0.77 -12.50
CA VAL A 47 -13.69 -1.66 -12.40
C VAL A 47 -14.87 -1.02 -13.14
N ARG A 48 -15.38 -1.70 -14.18
CA ARG A 48 -16.59 -1.27 -14.89
C ARG A 48 -17.82 -1.71 -14.10
N SER A 49 -18.58 -0.75 -13.58
CA SER A 49 -19.85 -1.01 -12.90
C SER A 49 -20.98 -0.17 -13.49
N ARG A 50 -22.20 -0.73 -13.48
CA ARG A 50 -23.44 0.03 -13.74
C ARG A 50 -23.86 0.88 -12.54
N GLN A 51 -23.37 0.55 -11.35
CA GLN A 51 -23.59 1.34 -10.14
C GLN A 51 -22.55 2.44 -10.04
N ASN A 52 -22.96 3.61 -9.55
CA ASN A 52 -22.04 4.69 -9.26
C ASN A 52 -21.50 4.53 -7.83
N TYR A 53 -20.19 4.39 -7.70
CA TYR A 53 -19.54 4.27 -6.39
C TYR A 53 -18.82 5.58 -6.03
N PRO A 54 -18.72 5.90 -4.73
CA PRO A 54 -17.88 7.01 -4.30
C PRO A 54 -16.43 6.76 -4.70
N ARG A 55 -15.68 7.85 -4.92
CA ARG A 55 -14.26 7.78 -5.29
C ARG A 55 -13.48 6.94 -4.27
N GLY A 56 -12.68 6.03 -4.81
CA GLY A 56 -11.83 5.15 -4.00
C GLY A 56 -12.52 3.92 -3.44
N HIS A 57 -13.83 3.70 -3.70
CA HIS A 57 -14.56 2.55 -3.18
C HIS A 57 -13.79 1.21 -3.33
N PHE A 58 -13.38 0.85 -4.55
CA PHE A 58 -12.66 -0.39 -4.79
C PHE A 58 -11.25 -0.41 -4.17
N ASN A 59 -10.56 0.73 -4.15
CA ASN A 59 -9.27 0.82 -3.46
C ASN A 59 -9.43 0.62 -1.95
N ARG A 60 -10.48 1.17 -1.33
CA ARG A 60 -10.79 0.97 0.09
C ARG A 60 -11.12 -0.50 0.39
N LEU A 61 -11.90 -1.17 -0.48
CA LEU A 61 -12.16 -2.60 -0.34
C LEU A 61 -10.85 -3.42 -0.34
N ILE A 62 -9.94 -3.13 -1.27
CA ILE A 62 -8.61 -3.76 -1.30
C ILE A 62 -7.81 -3.44 -0.04
N GLU A 63 -7.77 -2.17 0.39
CA GLU A 63 -7.05 -1.72 1.59
C GLU A 63 -7.55 -2.44 2.85
N ASP A 64 -8.87 -2.53 3.02
CA ASP A 64 -9.51 -3.23 4.14
C ASP A 64 -9.20 -4.72 4.11
N GLU A 65 -9.28 -5.37 2.95
CA GLU A 65 -8.99 -6.80 2.85
C GLU A 65 -7.51 -7.11 3.09
N VAL A 66 -6.61 -6.29 2.55
CA VAL A 66 -5.18 -6.40 2.79
C VAL A 66 -4.88 -6.22 4.28
N ALA A 67 -5.50 -5.24 4.94
CA ALA A 67 -5.34 -5.02 6.38
C ALA A 67 -5.85 -6.20 7.22
N LYS A 68 -7.02 -6.78 6.89
CA LYS A 68 -7.57 -7.98 7.57
C LYS A 68 -6.63 -9.18 7.47
N LEU A 69 -5.94 -9.34 6.34
CA LEU A 69 -4.98 -10.42 6.10
C LEU A 69 -3.60 -10.16 6.71
N GLY A 70 -3.40 -9.02 7.39
CA GLY A 70 -2.09 -8.62 7.91
C GLY A 70 -1.07 -8.31 6.82
N GLY A 71 -1.54 -8.00 5.61
CA GLY A 71 -0.71 -7.63 4.47
C GLY A 71 -0.42 -6.13 4.42
N ILE A 72 0.27 -5.73 3.36
CA ILE A 72 0.60 -4.33 3.07
C ILE A 72 0.31 -4.03 1.60
N LYS A 73 -0.36 -2.92 1.34
CA LYS A 73 -0.67 -2.47 -0.03
C LYS A 73 0.53 -1.70 -0.56
N SER A 74 0.96 -2.01 -1.79
CA SER A 74 1.98 -1.19 -2.46
C SER A 74 1.39 0.15 -2.88
N LEU A 75 2.15 1.24 -2.73
CA LEU A 75 1.70 2.62 -2.97
C LEU A 75 1.70 3.03 -4.45
N TYR A 76 1.42 2.09 -5.36
CA TYR A 76 1.34 2.33 -6.81
C TYR A 76 -0.04 2.85 -7.24
N SER A 77 -1.09 2.46 -6.53
CA SER A 77 -2.45 2.96 -6.77
C SER A 77 -2.84 4.01 -5.74
N GLU A 78 -3.93 4.71 -6.02
CA GLU A 78 -4.54 5.65 -5.10
C GLU A 78 -4.74 5.02 -3.73
N SER A 79 -4.30 5.71 -2.68
CA SER A 79 -4.44 5.26 -1.30
C SER A 79 -5.42 6.14 -0.54
N PHE A 80 -6.25 5.54 0.32
CA PHE A 80 -7.34 6.23 1.01
C PHE A 80 -7.32 6.08 2.55
N TYR A 81 -6.16 5.71 3.08
CA TYR A 81 -5.89 5.62 4.51
C TYR A 81 -6.04 6.95 5.24
N THR A 82 -6.38 6.89 6.53
CA THR A 82 -6.14 8.02 7.44
C THR A 82 -4.63 8.18 7.68
N GLN A 83 -4.18 9.38 8.09
CA GLN A 83 -2.78 9.60 8.46
C GLN A 83 -2.30 8.58 9.49
N GLU A 84 -3.12 8.32 10.51
CA GLU A 84 -2.77 7.39 11.58
C GLU A 84 -2.59 5.94 11.06
N ALA A 85 -3.50 5.47 10.21
CA ALA A 85 -3.39 4.15 9.60
C ALA A 85 -2.19 4.06 8.66
N PHE A 86 -1.93 5.12 7.88
CA PHE A 86 -0.78 5.21 7.00
C PHE A 86 0.54 5.18 7.77
N ASP A 87 0.66 5.97 8.84
CA ASP A 87 1.85 6.01 9.68
C ASP A 87 2.16 4.66 10.31
N ARG A 88 1.14 3.91 10.75
CA ARG A 88 1.32 2.55 11.28
C ARG A 88 1.87 1.58 10.24
N GLN A 89 1.46 1.71 8.97
CA GLN A 89 1.85 0.77 7.92
C GLN A 89 3.17 1.13 7.24
N TYR A 90 3.45 2.43 7.04
CA TYR A 90 4.54 2.92 6.19
C TYR A 90 5.62 3.65 7.00
N GLY A 91 5.89 3.19 8.22
CA GLY A 91 7.07 3.55 9.00
C GLY A 91 7.01 4.88 9.78
N GLY A 92 5.87 5.58 9.78
CA GLY A 92 5.55 6.73 10.66
C GLY A 92 6.73 7.55 11.19
N SER A 93 7.13 7.31 12.44
CA SER A 93 8.22 8.03 13.12
C SER A 93 9.59 7.81 12.46
N HIS A 94 9.86 6.61 11.95
CA HIS A 94 11.08 6.32 11.21
C HIS A 94 11.16 7.16 9.94
N TYR A 95 10.07 7.25 9.18
CA TYR A 95 10.00 8.13 8.02
C TYR A 95 10.20 9.61 8.41
N ARG A 96 9.54 10.08 9.47
CA ARG A 96 9.68 11.47 9.95
C ARG A 96 11.11 11.81 10.34
N ALA A 97 11.83 10.89 11.00
CA ALA A 97 13.23 11.09 11.35
C ALA A 97 14.11 11.24 10.08
N LEU A 98 13.88 10.41 9.06
CA LEU A 98 14.56 10.55 7.76
C LEU A 98 14.22 11.88 7.09
N LYS A 99 12.94 12.27 7.09
CA LYS A 99 12.48 13.53 6.52
C LYS A 99 13.14 14.74 7.17
N ALA A 100 13.17 14.79 8.50
CA ALA A 100 13.82 15.87 9.25
C ALA A 100 15.34 15.94 8.98
N ARG A 101 16.00 14.78 8.84
CA ARG A 101 17.44 14.73 8.56
C ARG A 101 17.80 15.22 7.15
N TYR A 102 17.01 14.85 6.15
CA TYR A 102 17.38 15.03 4.74
C TYR A 102 16.61 16.16 4.03
N ASP A 103 15.50 16.64 4.59
CA ASP A 103 14.74 17.79 4.10
C ASP A 103 14.08 18.55 5.28
N PRO A 104 14.90 19.15 6.17
CA PRO A 104 14.43 19.83 7.38
C PRO A 104 13.50 21.02 7.09
N ASP A 105 13.66 21.66 5.92
CA ASP A 105 12.84 22.80 5.51
C ASP A 105 11.57 22.39 4.76
N HIS A 106 11.27 21.08 4.68
CA HIS A 106 10.08 20.53 4.02
C HIS A 106 9.90 21.01 2.57
N ARG A 107 11.00 21.14 1.82
CA ARG A 107 10.98 21.61 0.43
C ARG A 107 10.26 20.64 -0.50
N LEU A 108 10.35 19.35 -0.20
CA LEU A 108 9.63 18.29 -0.90
C LEU A 108 8.40 17.87 -0.09
N LYS A 109 7.36 17.40 -0.77
CA LYS A 109 6.21 16.77 -0.09
C LYS A 109 6.65 15.53 0.67
N ASP A 110 5.99 15.29 1.80
CA ASP A 110 6.14 14.07 2.57
C ASP A 110 5.45 12.87 1.89
N LEU A 111 5.60 11.67 2.48
CA LEU A 111 5.07 10.44 1.90
C LEU A 111 3.53 10.40 1.91
N TYR A 112 2.87 10.91 2.95
CA TYR A 112 1.41 10.91 3.03
C TYR A 112 0.79 11.92 2.07
N GLN A 113 1.39 13.10 1.95
CA GLN A 113 1.01 14.13 0.99
C GLN A 113 1.05 13.59 -0.45
N LYS A 114 2.10 12.84 -0.78
CA LYS A 114 2.28 12.22 -2.10
C LYS A 114 1.29 11.08 -2.34
N CYS A 115 1.17 10.16 -1.40
CA CYS A 115 0.48 8.89 -1.62
C CYS A 115 -1.03 8.92 -1.33
N VAL A 116 -1.48 9.82 -0.46
CA VAL A 116 -2.88 9.89 -0.01
C VAL A 116 -3.54 11.21 -0.40
N LEU A 117 -2.93 12.35 -0.06
CA LEU A 117 -3.55 13.66 -0.29
C LEU A 117 -3.50 14.12 -1.75
N ARG A 118 -2.65 13.49 -2.58
CA ARG A 118 -2.40 13.85 -3.99
C ARG A 118 -2.05 15.32 -4.17
N GLN A 119 -1.23 15.82 -3.26
CA GLN A 119 -0.76 17.20 -3.32
C GLN A 119 0.35 17.32 -4.34
#